data_AF-A0A535RP88-F1
#
_entry.id   AF-A0A535RP88-F1
#
_cell.length_a   1.000
_cell.length_b   1.000
_cell.length_c   1.000
_cell.angle_alpha   90.00
_cell.angle_beta   90.00
_cell.angle_gamma   90.00
#
_symmetry.space_group_name_H-M   'P 1'
#
loop_
_entity.id
_entity.type
_entity.pdbx_description
1 polymer ?
#
loop_
_entity_poly.entity_id
_entity_poly.type
_entity_poly.pdbx_seq_one_letter_code
_entity_poly.pdbx_strand_id
1 'polypeptide(L)'
;MYFYEIHEGDDEMGTQVIVAHETRYQPLDFLRLVKQARAKVLDRYEEDTLTEGIAAELERAHGFTYVSDDRLTAAVNVSDNELETFLTATGTDKRSIYISLDDTE
;
A
#
# COMPACT_ATOMS: atom_id res chain seq x y z
N MET A 1 4.16 -15.32 7.06
CA MET A 1 3.39 -14.17 6.51
C MET A 1 1.87 -14.32 6.66
N TYR A 2 1.23 -13.34 7.30
CA TYR A 2 -0.21 -13.15 7.45
C TYR A 2 -0.57 -11.73 7.04
N PHE A 3 -1.76 -11.52 6.48
CA PHE A 3 -2.16 -10.25 5.87
C PHE A 3 -3.40 -9.69 6.56
N TYR A 4 -3.42 -8.37 6.70
CA TYR A 4 -4.52 -7.64 7.33
C TYR A 4 -4.77 -6.38 6.53
N GLU A 5 -6.03 -5.97 6.50
CA GLU A 5 -6.50 -4.86 5.68
C GLU A 5 -7.06 -3.76 6.57
N ILE A 6 -6.81 -2.50 6.19
CA ILE A 6 -7.31 -1.32 6.88
C ILE A 6 -8.01 -0.43 5.85
N HIS A 7 -9.27 -0.12 6.14
CA HIS A 7 -10.14 0.70 5.29
C HIS A 7 -10.45 2.03 5.97
N GLU A 8 -10.51 3.11 5.20
CA GLU A 8 -11.03 4.40 5.66
C GLU A 8 -12.57 4.46 5.48
N GLY A 9 -13.28 4.86 6.53
CA GLY A 9 -14.65 4.40 6.79
C GLY A 9 -15.82 5.18 6.20
N ASP A 10 -15.66 6.02 5.18
CA ASP A 10 -16.79 6.82 4.65
C ASP A 10 -16.80 7.04 3.12
N ASP A 11 -15.89 6.42 2.37
CA ASP A 11 -15.83 6.62 0.92
C ASP A 11 -16.03 5.28 0.19
N GLU A 12 -16.98 5.22 -0.76
CA GLU A 12 -17.20 4.05 -1.64
C GLU A 12 -15.95 3.76 -2.50
N MET A 13 -14.99 4.71 -2.55
CA MET A 13 -13.65 4.57 -3.12
C MET A 13 -12.53 4.82 -2.09
N GLY A 14 -12.75 4.45 -0.82
CA GLY A 14 -11.79 4.71 0.25
C GLY A 14 -10.42 4.04 0.00
N THR A 15 -9.35 4.74 0.36
CA THR A 15 -7.99 4.20 0.30
C THR A 15 -7.85 3.03 1.27
N GLN A 16 -7.62 1.84 0.71
CA GLN A 16 -7.33 0.63 1.47
C GLN A 16 -5.82 0.37 1.47
N VAL A 17 -5.32 -0.12 2.61
CA VAL A 17 -3.93 -0.59 2.71
C VAL A 17 -3.90 -2.02 3.24
N ILE A 18 -2.96 -2.81 2.71
CA ILE A 18 -2.67 -4.16 3.20
C ILE A 18 -1.33 -4.10 3.95
N VAL A 19 -1.34 -4.64 5.17
CA VAL A 19 -0.14 -4.84 5.97
C VAL A 19 0.10 -6.31 6.21
N ALA A 20 1.37 -6.72 6.15
CA ALA A 20 1.78 -8.11 6.37
C ALA A 20 2.55 -8.26 7.68
N HIS A 21 2.51 -9.44 8.31
CA HIS A 21 3.30 -9.74 9.49
C HIS A 21 3.69 -11.22 9.52
N GLU A 22 4.86 -11.57 10.07
CA GLU A 22 5.31 -12.97 10.09
C GLU A 22 4.54 -13.85 11.06
N THR A 23 4.13 -13.27 12.20
CA THR A 23 3.31 -13.94 13.22
C THR A 23 1.84 -13.59 13.05
N ARG A 24 0.95 -14.56 13.33
CA ARG A 24 -0.49 -14.36 13.30
C ARG A 24 -0.97 -13.60 14.53
N TYR A 25 -1.70 -12.52 14.30
CA TYR A 25 -2.53 -11.86 15.30
C TYR A 25 -3.98 -12.35 15.18
N GLN A 26 -4.67 -12.44 16.31
CA GLN A 26 -6.13 -12.62 16.29
C GLN A 26 -6.80 -11.31 15.85
N PRO A 27 -8.01 -11.36 15.24
CA PRO A 27 -8.69 -10.16 14.75
C PRO A 27 -8.86 -9.07 15.81
N LEU A 28 -9.20 -9.44 17.05
CA LEU A 28 -9.35 -8.48 18.16
C LEU A 28 -8.01 -7.87 18.62
N ASP A 29 -6.93 -8.63 18.53
CA ASP A 29 -5.59 -8.10 18.83
C ASP A 29 -5.16 -7.11 17.76
N PHE A 30 -5.37 -7.42 16.49
CA PHE A 30 -5.11 -6.51 15.38
C PHE A 30 -5.92 -5.21 15.51
N LEU A 31 -7.23 -5.31 15.80
CA LEU A 31 -8.08 -4.14 16.06
C LEU A 31 -7.54 -3.24 17.18
N ARG A 32 -7.02 -3.84 18.25
CA ARG A 32 -6.42 -3.10 19.36
C ARG A 32 -5.16 -2.35 18.92
N LEU A 33 -4.29 -3.00 18.13
CA LEU A 33 -3.09 -2.36 17.57
C LEU A 33 -3.46 -1.19 16.65
N VAL A 34 -4.42 -1.38 15.76
CA VAL A 34 -4.94 -0.33 14.86
C VAL A 34 -5.46 0.87 15.65
N LYS A 35 -6.24 0.64 16.72
CA LYS A 35 -6.73 1.74 17.58
C LYS A 35 -5.61 2.49 18.29
N GLN A 36 -4.58 1.76 18.74
CA GLN A 36 -3.39 2.37 19.36
C GLN A 36 -2.60 3.21 18.35
N ALA A 37 -2.35 2.68 17.15
CA ALA A 37 -1.70 3.39 16.06
C ALA A 37 -2.49 4.65 15.67
N ARG A 38 -3.80 4.52 15.44
CA ARG A 38 -4.70 5.65 15.14
C ARG A 38 -4.60 6.76 16.18
N ALA A 39 -4.59 6.42 17.47
CA ALA A 39 -4.50 7.41 18.54
C ALA A 39 -3.19 8.22 18.51
N LYS A 40 -2.08 7.61 18.04
CA LYS A 40 -0.80 8.29 17.86
C LYS A 40 -0.74 9.12 16.59
N VAL A 41 -1.29 8.59 15.49
CA VAL A 41 -1.30 9.24 14.17
C VAL A 41 -2.13 10.52 14.17
N LEU A 42 -3.28 10.53 14.85
CA LEU A 42 -4.16 11.71 14.94
C LEU A 42 -3.52 12.94 15.59
N ASP A 43 -2.37 12.80 16.26
CA ASP A 43 -1.65 13.91 16.88
C ASP A 43 -0.73 14.64 15.88
N ARG A 44 -0.18 13.92 14.88
CA ARG A 44 0.71 14.42 13.81
C ARG A 44 0.73 13.44 12.65
N TYR A 45 0.09 13.77 11.53
CA TYR A 45 0.19 12.95 10.34
C TYR A 45 0.83 13.70 9.17
N GLU A 46 1.77 13.03 8.50
CA GLU A 46 2.60 13.56 7.41
C GLU A 46 2.32 12.91 6.05
N GLU A 47 1.65 11.76 5.98
CA GLU A 47 1.34 11.11 4.70
C GLU A 47 -0.08 11.43 4.19
N ASP A 48 -0.43 10.85 3.04
CA ASP A 48 -1.54 11.30 2.23
C ASP A 48 -2.91 10.86 2.78
N THR A 49 -2.99 9.73 3.51
CA THR A 49 -4.26 9.20 4.04
C THR A 49 -4.17 8.57 5.45
N LEU A 50 -5.27 8.58 6.22
CA LEU A 50 -5.24 8.05 7.60
C LEU A 50 -4.84 6.56 7.65
N THR A 51 -5.23 5.77 6.64
CA THR A 51 -4.92 4.34 6.55
C THR A 51 -3.43 4.08 6.36
N GLU A 52 -2.76 4.83 5.49
CA GLU A 52 -1.32 4.77 5.30
C GLU A 52 -0.56 5.12 6.58
N GLY A 53 -1.09 6.07 7.37
CA GLY A 53 -0.43 6.48 8.60
C GLY A 53 -0.52 5.48 9.70
N ILE A 54 -1.67 4.84 9.81
CA ILE A 54 -1.85 3.69 10.67
C ILE A 54 -0.91 2.57 10.22
N ALA A 55 -0.77 2.31 8.93
CA ALA A 55 0.11 1.27 8.40
C ALA A 55 1.59 1.55 8.70
N ALA A 56 2.06 2.79 8.47
CA ALA A 56 3.40 3.23 8.82
C ALA A 56 3.69 3.11 10.33
N GLU A 57 2.74 3.48 11.19
CA GLU A 57 2.90 3.32 12.64
C GLU A 57 2.90 1.83 13.06
N LEU A 58 2.10 0.98 12.43
CA LEU A 58 2.12 -0.46 12.67
C LEU A 58 3.46 -1.09 12.24
N GLU A 59 4.03 -0.66 11.11
CA GLU A 59 5.36 -1.07 10.69
C GLU A 59 6.41 -0.64 11.72
N ARG A 60 6.42 0.64 12.08
CA ARG A 60 7.39 1.21 13.02
C ARG A 60 7.33 0.59 14.42
N ALA A 61 6.13 0.41 14.97
CA ALA A 61 5.95 0.04 16.37
C ALA A 61 5.70 -1.46 16.60
N HIS A 62 5.24 -2.18 15.59
CA HIS A 62 4.77 -3.56 15.74
C HIS A 62 5.35 -4.53 14.71
N GLY A 63 6.28 -4.08 13.84
CA GLY A 63 7.01 -4.95 12.92
C GLY A 63 6.17 -5.48 11.76
N PHE A 64 5.06 -4.81 11.45
CA PHE A 64 4.34 -5.08 10.21
C PHE A 64 5.19 -4.66 9.01
N THR A 65 4.93 -5.24 7.85
CA THR A 65 5.45 -4.78 6.57
C THR A 65 4.32 -4.06 5.86
N TYR A 66 4.51 -2.76 5.62
CA TYR A 66 3.63 -1.95 4.80
C TYR A 66 4.37 -1.60 3.51
N VAL A 67 3.76 -1.83 2.35
CA VAL A 67 4.35 -1.46 1.05
C VAL A 67 3.59 -0.25 0.52
N SER A 68 4.17 0.92 0.74
CA SER A 68 3.74 2.19 0.17
C SER A 68 4.22 2.34 -1.29
N ASP A 69 3.58 3.23 -2.03
CA ASP A 69 3.86 3.44 -3.46
C ASP A 69 5.31 3.88 -3.74
N ASP A 70 5.92 4.66 -2.84
CA ASP A 70 7.32 5.09 -2.90
C ASP A 70 8.33 3.95 -2.74
N ARG A 71 7.90 2.80 -2.19
CA ARG A 71 8.72 1.58 -2.05
C ARG A 71 8.61 0.65 -3.26
N LEU A 72 7.72 0.92 -4.21
CA LEU A 72 7.55 0.09 -5.40
C LEU A 72 8.73 0.25 -6.37
N THR A 73 9.41 -0.87 -6.63
CA THR A 73 10.55 -0.90 -7.58
C THR A 73 10.10 -0.96 -9.04
N ALA A 74 8.94 -1.55 -9.31
CA ALA A 74 8.37 -1.63 -10.65
C ALA A 74 6.85 -1.84 -10.56
N ALA A 75 6.13 -1.33 -11.56
CA ALA A 75 4.72 -1.64 -11.80
C ALA A 75 4.56 -2.07 -13.27
N VAL A 76 3.69 -3.03 -13.54
CA VAL A 76 3.46 -3.55 -14.89
C VAL A 76 1.96 -3.52 -15.15
N ASN A 77 1.56 -2.91 -16.26
CA ASN A 77 0.22 -3.08 -16.79
C ASN A 77 0.17 -4.40 -17.56
N VAL A 78 -0.91 -5.17 -17.43
CA VAL A 78 -1.10 -6.45 -18.11
C VAL A 78 -2.45 -6.46 -18.81
N SER A 79 -2.48 -6.99 -20.03
CA SER A 79 -3.68 -7.16 -20.86
C SER A 79 -3.60 -8.50 -21.60
N ASP A 80 -4.71 -8.95 -22.18
CA ASP A 80 -4.72 -10.10 -23.10
C ASP A 80 -4.05 -9.76 -24.45
N ASN A 81 -3.90 -8.47 -24.74
CA ASN A 81 -3.09 -7.92 -25.80
C ASN A 81 -1.64 -7.68 -25.33
N GLU A 82 -0.67 -8.33 -25.97
CA GLU A 82 0.75 -8.20 -25.66
C GLU A 82 1.26 -6.75 -25.76
N LEU A 83 0.75 -5.97 -26.72
CA LEU A 83 1.11 -4.56 -26.90
C LEU A 83 0.58 -3.65 -25.77
N GLU A 84 -0.35 -4.16 -24.97
CA GLU A 84 -0.89 -3.50 -23.79
C GLU A 84 -0.29 -4.03 -22.49
N THR A 85 0.76 -4.86 -22.57
CA THR A 85 1.56 -5.29 -21.42
C THR A 85 2.87 -4.50 -21.38
N PHE A 86 3.02 -3.59 -20.42
CA PHE A 86 4.16 -2.66 -20.38
C PHE A 86 4.51 -2.21 -18.96
N LEU A 87 5.78 -1.80 -18.78
CA LEU A 87 6.25 -1.20 -17.53
C LEU A 87 5.58 0.16 -17.32
N THR A 88 4.94 0.32 -16.17
CA THR A 88 4.37 1.57 -15.69
C THR A 88 5.34 2.23 -14.73
N ALA A 89 5.53 3.54 -14.86
CA ALA A 89 6.35 4.31 -13.93
C ALA A 89 5.80 4.20 -12.49
N THR A 90 6.67 3.91 -11.53
CA THR A 90 6.38 4.00 -10.09
C THR A 90 6.88 5.35 -9.57
N GLY A 91 5.99 6.16 -9.01
CA GLY A 91 6.31 7.49 -8.48
C GLY A 91 5.11 8.44 -8.44
N THR A 92 5.10 9.35 -7.46
CA THR A 92 4.02 10.30 -7.17
C THR A 92 3.83 11.37 -8.25
N ASP A 93 4.79 11.50 -9.18
CA ASP A 93 4.75 12.49 -10.26
C ASP A 93 4.45 11.81 -11.60
N LYS A 94 3.17 11.88 -11.98
CA LYS A 94 2.60 11.56 -13.31
C LYS A 94 2.98 10.19 -13.89
N ARG A 95 1.98 9.28 -13.87
CA ARG A 95 1.90 8.07 -14.71
C ARG A 95 2.33 8.36 -16.15
N SER A 96 3.59 8.07 -16.43
CA SER A 96 4.19 8.17 -17.76
C SER A 96 4.24 6.74 -18.30
N ILE A 97 3.54 6.49 -19.41
CA ILE A 97 3.57 5.20 -20.09
C ILE A 97 4.87 5.13 -20.87
N TYR A 98 5.76 4.20 -20.50
CA TYR A 98 6.95 3.89 -21.29
C TYR A 98 6.60 2.69 -22.18
N ILE A 99 6.30 2.95 -23.46
CA ILE A 99 6.23 1.90 -24.48
C ILE A 99 7.66 1.65 -24.95
N SER A 100 8.25 0.52 -24.55
CA SER A 100 9.45 0.02 -25.22
C SER A 100 9.04 -0.53 -26.58
N LEU A 101 9.27 0.26 -27.62
CA LEU A 101 9.30 -0.22 -29.00
C LEU A 101 10.64 -0.93 -29.22
N ASP A 102 10.81 -2.13 -28.67
CA ASP A 102 11.92 -3.00 -29.05
C ASP A 102 11.57 -4.44 -28.68
N ASP A 103 10.83 -5.09 -29.57
CA ASP A 103 10.92 -6.52 -29.84
C ASP A 103 10.65 -6.72 -31.33
N THR A 104 11.63 -6.33 -32.14
CA THR A 104 11.79 -6.80 -33.52
C THR A 104 13.15 -7.44 -33.67
N GLU A 105 13.22 -8.75 -33.45
CA GLU A 105 14.15 -9.67 -34.13
C GLU A 105 13.44 -10.97 -34.50
#